data_AF-A0A7Y3DCC5-F1
#
_entry.id   AF-A0A7Y3DCC5-F1
#
_cell.length_a   1.000
_cell.length_b   1.000
_cell.length_c   1.000
_cell.angle_alpha   90.00
_cell.angle_beta   90.00
_cell.angle_gamma   90.00
#
_symmetry.space_group_name_H-M   'P 1'
#
loop_
_entity.id
_entity.type
_entity.pdbx_description
1 polymer ?
#
loop_
_entity_poly.entity_id
_entity_poly.type
_entity_poly.pdbx_seq_one_letter_code
_entity_poly.pdbx_strand_id
1 'polypeptide(L)'
;MPGDWFTLRATPDAVELLDQRLLPGDERYLVLQDVESVARAIEEMVVRGAPAIGCTAALAMALAARKAPGDDLAAVGKAVARAGERLARTRPTAVNLF
;
A
#
# COMPACT_ATOMS: atom_id res chain seq x y z
N MET A 1 19.38 1.73 -20.75
CA MET A 1 18.46 2.86 -20.54
C MET A 1 18.21 2.98 -19.05
N PRO A 2 18.38 4.13 -18.39
CA PRO A 2 17.85 4.27 -17.04
C PRO A 2 16.33 4.30 -17.19
N GLY A 3 15.69 3.15 -16.97
CA GLY A 3 14.22 3.08 -16.85
C GLY A 3 13.77 3.86 -15.62
N ASP A 4 12.55 4.38 -15.66
CA ASP A 4 11.89 4.97 -14.49
C ASP A 4 11.45 3.86 -13.52
N TRP A 5 12.43 3.20 -12.89
CA TRP A 5 12.17 2.13 -11.91
C TRP A 5 11.72 2.73 -10.59
N PHE A 6 10.70 2.13 -9.98
CA PHE A 6 10.28 2.48 -8.62
C PHE A 6 9.83 1.24 -7.86
N THR A 7 10.07 1.23 -6.55
CA THR A 7 9.55 0.16 -5.68
C THR A 7 8.05 0.32 -5.44
N LEU A 8 7.63 1.56 -5.21
CA LEU A 8 6.25 1.96 -4.98
C LEU A 8 6.01 3.37 -5.51
N ARG A 9 4.80 3.65 -6.00
CA ARG A 9 4.36 4.96 -6.48
C ARG A 9 2.91 5.21 -6.08
N ALA A 10 2.62 6.44 -5.65
CA ALA A 10 1.26 6.89 -5.42
C ALA A 10 0.67 7.49 -6.70
N THR A 11 -0.58 7.18 -6.98
CA THR A 11 -1.39 7.86 -8.00
C THR A 11 -2.65 8.43 -7.35
N PRO A 12 -3.42 9.28 -8.04
CA PRO A 12 -4.71 9.70 -7.52
C PRO A 12 -5.75 8.59 -7.40
N ASP A 13 -5.55 7.33 -7.78
CA ASP A 13 -6.60 6.31 -7.55
C ASP A 13 -6.09 4.95 -7.10
N ALA A 14 -4.77 4.83 -6.95
CA ALA A 14 -4.10 3.58 -6.67
C ALA A 14 -2.71 3.76 -6.02
N VAL A 15 -2.25 2.67 -5.40
CA VAL A 15 -0.84 2.43 -5.07
C VAL A 15 -0.28 1.47 -6.11
N GLU A 16 0.82 1.84 -6.75
CA GLU A 16 1.51 0.99 -7.70
C GLU A 16 2.73 0.37 -7.04
N LEU A 17 2.93 -0.94 -7.20
CA LEU A 17 4.04 -1.69 -6.60
C LEU A 17 4.75 -2.52 -7.66
N LEU A 18 6.08 -2.52 -7.62
CA LEU A 18 6.87 -3.52 -8.34
C LEU A 18 6.70 -4.88 -7.67
N ASP A 19 6.32 -5.91 -8.42
CA ASP A 19 6.20 -7.27 -7.92
C ASP A 19 7.59 -7.92 -7.75
N GLN A 20 8.15 -7.75 -6.55
CA GLN A 20 9.51 -8.23 -6.24
C GLN A 20 9.62 -9.76 -6.23
N ARG A 21 8.51 -10.50 -6.33
CA ARG A 21 8.50 -11.98 -6.41
C ARG A 21 8.96 -12.48 -7.78
N LEU A 22 8.80 -11.65 -8.81
CA LEU A 22 9.10 -12.01 -10.20
C LEU A 22 10.53 -11.62 -10.61
N LEU A 23 11.20 -10.77 -9.82
CA LEU A 23 12.58 -10.41 -10.08
C LEU A 23 13.55 -11.58 -9.80
N PRO A 24 14.62 -11.71 -10.58
CA PRO A 24 15.03 -10.87 -11.72
C PRO A 24 14.41 -11.30 -13.07
N GLY A 25 13.50 -12.26 -13.10
CA GLY A 25 13.00 -12.88 -14.33
C GLY A 25 11.99 -12.04 -15.11
N ASP A 26 11.15 -11.28 -14.41
CA ASP A 26 10.16 -10.40 -15.02
C ASP A 26 9.92 -9.15 -14.17
N GLU A 27 9.75 -8.01 -14.83
CA GLU A 27 9.44 -6.72 -14.21
C GLU A 27 7.95 -6.42 -14.45
N ARG A 28 7.13 -6.58 -13.41
CA ARG A 28 5.71 -6.24 -13.47
C ARG A 28 5.30 -5.31 -12.34
N TYR A 29 4.47 -4.33 -12.68
CA TYR A 29 3.85 -3.43 -11.71
C TYR A 29 2.40 -3.81 -11.49
N LEU A 30 1.99 -3.86 -10.22
CA LEU A 30 0.60 -4.05 -9.82
C LEU A 30 -0.01 -2.68 -9.50
N VAL A 31 -1.24 -2.46 -9.95
CA VAL A 31 -2.03 -1.25 -9.64
C VAL A 31 -3.10 -1.63 -8.63
N LEU A 32 -2.98 -1.13 -7.40
CA LEU A 32 -3.81 -1.53 -6.26
C LEU A 32 -4.72 -0.37 -5.86
N GLN A 33 -6.02 -0.54 -6.08
CA GLN A 33 -6.99 0.54 -5.97
C GLN A 33 -7.71 0.60 -4.62
N ASP A 34 -7.44 -0.30 -3.69
CA ASP A 34 -8.06 -0.29 -2.39
C ASP A 34 -7.13 -0.82 -1.30
N VAL A 35 -7.52 -0.62 -0.04
CA VAL A 35 -6.74 -1.04 1.12
C VAL A 35 -6.55 -2.56 1.15
N GLU A 36 -7.55 -3.33 0.70
CA GLU A 36 -7.52 -4.78 0.78
C GLU A 36 -6.50 -5.38 -0.19
N SER A 37 -6.48 -4.89 -1.43
CA SER A 37 -5.50 -5.26 -2.44
C SER A 37 -4.08 -4.87 -2.03
N VAL A 38 -3.88 -3.71 -1.41
CA VAL A 38 -2.58 -3.34 -0.83
C VAL A 38 -2.19 -4.25 0.33
N ALA A 39 -3.12 -4.54 1.23
CA ALA A 39 -2.86 -5.39 2.39
C ALA A 39 -2.45 -6.81 1.97
N ARG A 40 -3.16 -7.38 0.99
CA ARG A 40 -2.80 -8.66 0.36
C ARG A 40 -1.43 -8.63 -0.30
N ALA A 41 -1.08 -7.54 -0.99
CA ALA A 41 0.24 -7.40 -1.60
C ALA A 41 1.38 -7.41 -0.56
N ILE A 42 1.15 -6.82 0.64
CA ILE A 42 2.11 -6.90 1.75
C ILE A 42 2.20 -8.32 2.30
N GLU A 43 1.07 -9.00 2.51
CA GLU A 43 0.99 -10.37 3.02
C GLU A 43 1.66 -11.38 2.07
N GLU A 44 1.43 -11.24 0.77
CA GLU A 44 1.99 -12.09 -0.28
C GLU A 44 3.44 -11.74 -0.64
N MET A 45 4.06 -10.77 0.04
CA MET A 45 5.43 -10.31 -0.18
C MET A 45 5.70 -9.75 -1.59
N VAL A 46 4.69 -9.15 -2.24
CA VAL A 46 4.86 -8.33 -3.46
C VAL A 46 5.88 -7.22 -3.19
N VAL A 47 5.74 -6.57 -2.03
CA VAL A 47 6.69 -5.57 -1.52
C VAL A 47 7.35 -6.09 -0.24
N ARG A 48 8.65 -5.84 -0.10
CA ARG A 48 9.45 -6.24 1.06
C ARG A 48 10.47 -5.17 1.44
N GLY A 49 11.03 -5.32 2.64
CA GLY A 49 11.85 -4.30 3.31
C GLY A 49 11.01 -3.40 4.19
N ALA A 50 11.39 -3.24 5.45
CA ALA A 50 10.58 -2.52 6.44
C ALA A 50 10.19 -1.09 6.00
N PRO A 51 11.10 -0.26 5.44
CA PRO A 51 10.74 1.07 4.96
C PRO A 51 9.73 1.05 3.82
N ALA A 52 9.90 0.16 2.82
CA ALA A 52 9.00 0.07 1.67
C ALA A 52 7.60 -0.39 2.08
N ILE A 53 7.51 -1.32 3.03
CA ILE A 53 6.23 -1.77 3.59
C ILE A 53 5.54 -0.62 4.34
N GLY A 54 6.27 0.11 5.19
CA GLY A 54 5.72 1.26 5.92
C GLY A 54 5.17 2.34 4.98
N CYS A 55 5.94 2.71 3.95
CA CYS A 55 5.47 3.66 2.94
C CYS A 55 4.27 3.12 2.15
N THR A 56 4.25 1.82 1.80
CA THR A 56 3.10 1.20 1.11
C THR A 56 1.82 1.29 1.95
N ALA A 57 1.91 0.99 3.25
CA ALA A 57 0.79 1.11 4.17
C ALA A 57 0.32 2.58 4.31
N ALA A 58 1.25 3.53 4.41
CA ALA A 58 0.92 4.96 4.45
C ALA A 58 0.18 5.43 3.18
N LEU A 59 0.62 4.99 2.01
CA LEU A 59 -0.06 5.31 0.75
C LEU A 59 -1.46 4.69 0.67
N ALA A 60 -1.67 3.47 1.20
CA ALA A 60 -2.99 2.87 1.29
C ALA A 60 -3.93 3.62 2.25
N MET A 61 -3.42 4.14 3.36
CA MET A 61 -4.20 5.01 4.26
C MET A 61 -4.59 6.32 3.57
N ALA A 62 -3.68 6.93 2.81
CA ALA A 62 -3.98 8.11 2.00
C ALA A 62 -5.04 7.83 0.92
N LEU A 63 -4.96 6.65 0.28
CA LEU A 63 -5.96 6.19 -0.68
C LEU A 63 -7.33 6.00 -0.03
N ALA A 64 -7.38 5.43 1.18
CA ALA A 64 -8.63 5.27 1.94
C ALA A 64 -9.25 6.63 2.29
N ALA A 65 -8.44 7.61 2.72
CA ALA A 65 -8.89 8.96 3.00
C ALA A 65 -9.53 9.61 1.77
N ARG A 66 -8.88 9.49 0.60
CA ARG A 66 -9.37 10.09 -0.65
C ARG A 66 -10.61 9.42 -1.22
N LYS A 67 -10.81 8.13 -0.92
CA LYS A 67 -12.01 7.37 -1.33
C LYS A 67 -13.14 7.42 -0.30
N ALA A 68 -12.95 8.07 0.84
CA ALA A 68 -14.01 8.26 1.81
C ALA A 68 -15.15 9.09 1.17
N PRO A 69 -16.41 8.73 1.40
CA PRO A 69 -17.53 9.44 0.80
C PRO A 69 -17.74 10.81 1.46
N GLY A 70 -17.82 11.85 0.64
CA GLY A 70 -18.13 13.21 1.05
C GLY A 70 -17.00 13.94 1.77
N ASP A 71 -17.28 15.19 2.17
CA ASP A 71 -16.31 16.08 2.82
C ASP A 71 -16.37 16.00 4.37
N ASP A 72 -17.00 14.96 4.91
CA ASP A 72 -17.11 14.75 6.35
C ASP A 72 -15.78 14.22 6.93
N LEU A 73 -15.12 15.07 7.70
CA LEU A 73 -13.86 14.74 8.38
C LEU A 73 -14.00 13.50 9.30
N ALA A 74 -15.18 13.28 9.90
CA ALA A 74 -15.40 12.11 10.73
C ALA A 74 -15.45 10.81 9.89
N ALA A 75 -16.11 10.85 8.73
CA ALA A 75 -16.12 9.74 7.78
C ALA A 75 -14.71 9.43 7.25
N VAL A 76 -13.92 10.45 6.90
CA VAL A 76 -12.51 10.31 6.49
C VAL A 76 -11.69 9.68 7.62
N GLY A 77 -11.81 10.19 8.84
CA GLY A 77 -11.10 9.66 10.01
C GLY A 77 -11.41 8.17 10.26
N LYS A 78 -12.68 7.78 10.12
CA LYS A 78 -13.10 6.37 10.25
C LYS A 78 -12.53 5.49 9.14
N ALA A 79 -12.49 5.98 7.90
CA ALA A 79 -11.91 5.26 6.77
C ALA A 79 -10.40 5.01 6.97
N VAL A 80 -9.67 6.04 7.41
CA VAL A 80 -8.23 5.96 7.70
C VAL A 80 -7.96 5.02 8.88
N ALA A 81 -8.72 5.12 9.98
CA ALA A 81 -8.57 4.24 11.13
C ALA A 81 -8.77 2.75 10.74
N ARG A 82 -9.85 2.45 10.00
CA ARG A 82 -10.11 1.10 9.49
C ARG A 82 -8.98 0.60 8.59
N ALA A 83 -8.42 1.48 7.76
CA ALA A 83 -7.30 1.14 6.89
C ALA A 83 -6.04 0.80 7.71
N GLY A 84 -5.70 1.64 8.69
CA GLY A 84 -4.58 1.41 9.61
C GLY A 84 -4.71 0.07 10.34
N GLU A 85 -5.88 -0.25 10.89
CA GLU A 85 -6.14 -1.54 11.53
C GLU A 85 -5.97 -2.74 10.57
N ARG A 86 -6.45 -2.62 9.32
CA ARG A 86 -6.31 -3.68 8.32
C ARG A 86 -4.85 -3.91 7.94
N LEU A 87 -4.11 -2.83 7.73
CA LEU A 87 -2.69 -2.86 7.37
C LEU A 87 -1.84 -3.33 8.54
N ALA A 88 -2.24 -3.05 9.79
CA ALA A 88 -1.53 -3.55 10.97
C ALA A 88 -1.56 -5.08 11.09
N ARG A 89 -2.64 -5.70 10.61
CA ARG A 89 -2.79 -7.15 10.62
C ARG A 89 -1.99 -7.87 9.54
N THR A 90 -1.45 -7.19 8.53
CA THR A 90 -0.72 -7.85 7.44
C THR A 90 0.56 -8.54 7.93
N ARG A 91 1.16 -8.06 9.03
CA ARG A 91 2.37 -8.63 9.63
C ARG A 91 2.39 -8.45 11.16
N PRO A 92 1.79 -9.37 11.94
CA PRO A 92 1.67 -9.23 13.40
C PRO A 92 3.00 -9.19 14.18
N THR A 93 4.13 -9.52 13.53
CA THR A 93 5.48 -9.46 14.12
C THR A 93 6.32 -8.26 13.65
N ALA A 94 5.80 -7.41 12.75
CA ALA A 94 6.53 -6.26 12.23
C ALA A 94 6.32 -5.02 13.12
N VAL A 95 7.07 -4.96 14.22
CA VAL A 95 7.11 -3.83 15.18
C VAL A 95 7.59 -2.50 14.55
N ASN A 96 7.92 -2.47 13.25
CA ASN A 96 8.40 -1.29 12.51
C ASN A 96 7.36 -0.71 11.53
N LEU A 97 6.10 -1.13 11.63
CA LEU A 97 5.04 -0.71 10.72
C LEU A 97 4.15 0.39 11.33
N PHE A 98 4.25 0.61 12.65
CA PHE A 98 3.56 1.62 13.44
C PHE A 98 4.45 2.09 14.59
#